data_AF-A0A8H8N279-F1
#
_entry.id   AF-A0A8H8N279-F1
#
_cell.length_a   1.000
_cell.length_b   1.000
_cell.length_c   1.000
_cell.angle_alpha   90.00
_cell.angle_beta   90.00
_cell.angle_gamma   90.00
#
_symmetry.space_group_name_H-M   'P 1'
#
loop_
_entity.id
_entity.type
_entity.pdbx_description
1 polymer ?
#
loop_
_entity_poly.entity_id
_entity_poly.type
_entity_poly.pdbx_seq_one_letter_code
_entity_poly.pdbx_strand_id
1 'polypeptide(L)'
;MKLHQVVSIHGLVQRWRQHSDKGSNAGKEKDLNEPVAPPSPKSPSKRSVQISEPPEVARANKGKRRKTEPPAAGSAPAVPQASLPSPPPSPRITFRPRPANRCSSGGSPISHPELGEIFRRYGTVYVNETFECTDAVDPVRLLTLSRKTLLSDARARGGNALADEVWEYTVSKRGKNGYTVKVEYTATAVLMKGEGITDPQKPVAIEIAKTKGINGLMTVTSRH
;
A
#
# COMPACT_ATOMS: atom_id res chain seq x y z
N MET A 1 -38.81 5.03 39.22
CA MET A 1 -38.33 5.39 37.87
C MET A 1 -36.96 6.04 38.05
N LYS A 2 -35.88 5.39 37.63
CA LYS A 2 -34.49 5.87 37.82
C LYS A 2 -33.96 6.40 36.49
N LEU A 3 -33.75 7.71 36.41
CA LEU A 3 -33.10 8.40 35.28
C LEU A 3 -31.59 8.22 35.42
N HIS A 4 -30.96 7.56 34.44
CA HIS A 4 -29.52 7.48 34.35
C HIS A 4 -28.95 8.78 33.78
N GLN A 5 -28.09 9.41 34.57
CA GLN A 5 -27.35 10.62 34.27
C GLN A 5 -26.21 10.30 33.31
N VAL A 6 -26.20 10.92 32.12
CA VAL A 6 -25.12 10.80 31.13
C VAL A 6 -24.02 11.78 31.51
N VAL A 7 -22.81 11.27 31.76
CA VAL A 7 -21.62 12.08 32.03
C VAL A 7 -21.02 12.54 30.71
N SER A 8 -21.13 13.84 30.42
CA SER A 8 -20.48 14.50 29.28
C SER A 8 -18.99 14.65 29.54
N ILE A 9 -18.15 14.00 28.74
CA ILE A 9 -16.69 14.20 28.75
C ILE A 9 -16.38 15.36 27.81
N HIS A 10 -16.15 16.54 28.39
CA HIS A 10 -15.57 17.68 27.66
C HIS A 10 -14.11 17.37 27.30
N GLY A 11 -13.83 17.34 26.00
CA GLY A 11 -12.48 17.17 25.46
C GLY A 11 -11.61 18.39 25.78
N LEU A 12 -10.51 18.13 26.48
CA LEU A 12 -9.44 19.09 26.75
C LEU A 12 -8.58 19.27 25.49
N VAL A 13 -8.79 20.36 24.75
CA VAL A 13 -7.95 20.76 23.63
C VAL A 13 -6.61 21.25 24.16
N GLN A 14 -5.55 20.46 24.01
CA GLN A 14 -4.18 20.94 24.21
C GLN A 14 -3.70 21.64 22.93
N ARG A 15 -3.77 22.97 22.99
CA ARG A 15 -3.23 23.96 22.07
C ARG A 15 -1.69 23.92 22.11
N TRP A 16 -1.05 23.28 21.12
CA TRP A 16 0.39 23.44 20.91
C TRP A 16 0.67 24.64 20.01
N ARG A 17 1.53 25.49 20.56
CA ARG A 17 1.86 26.86 20.19
C ARG A 17 2.95 26.83 19.12
N GLN A 18 2.72 27.49 17.98
CA GLN A 18 3.76 27.77 16.99
C GLN A 18 4.81 28.71 17.61
N HIS A 19 6.06 28.27 17.68
CA HIS A 19 7.21 29.14 17.81
C HIS A 19 7.55 29.67 16.42
N SER A 20 7.26 30.94 16.19
CA SER A 20 7.78 31.72 15.08
C SER A 20 9.09 32.35 15.56
N ASP A 21 10.21 31.82 15.11
CA ASP A 21 11.50 32.43 15.38
C ASP A 21 11.66 33.68 14.51
N LYS A 22 11.52 34.80 15.23
CA LYS A 22 11.67 36.18 14.82
C LYS A 22 13.16 36.50 14.72
N GLY A 23 13.73 36.32 13.53
CA GLY A 23 15.07 36.78 13.19
C GLY A 23 15.05 38.21 12.68
N SER A 24 15.27 39.17 13.58
CA SER A 24 15.52 40.58 13.28
C SER A 24 16.80 40.73 12.44
N ASN A 25 16.74 41.45 11.33
CA ASN A 25 17.92 42.19 10.87
C ASN A 25 17.51 43.56 10.33
N ALA A 26 18.08 44.57 10.97
CA ALA A 26 17.83 45.97 10.71
C ALA A 26 18.88 46.51 9.72
N GLY A 27 18.42 47.41 8.85
CA GLY A 27 19.23 48.51 8.35
C GLY A 27 20.04 48.24 7.08
N LYS A 28 19.52 48.74 5.94
CA LYS A 28 20.20 49.83 5.21
C LYS A 28 19.31 50.36 4.09
N GLU A 29 18.87 51.59 4.31
CA GLU A 29 18.41 52.53 3.30
C GLU A 29 19.62 52.93 2.43
N LYS A 30 19.49 52.87 1.11
CA LYS A 30 20.13 53.80 0.16
C LYS A 30 19.62 53.59 -1.28
N ASP A 31 19.05 54.68 -1.77
CA ASP A 31 19.13 55.26 -3.12
C ASP A 31 18.64 54.49 -4.37
N LEU A 32 17.73 55.19 -5.04
CA LEU A 32 17.39 55.19 -6.47
C LEU A 32 18.39 54.48 -7.40
N ASN A 33 17.89 53.54 -8.21
CA ASN A 33 18.31 53.44 -9.60
C ASN A 33 17.34 52.65 -10.50
N GLU A 34 17.39 53.00 -11.79
CA GLU A 34 16.58 52.62 -12.95
C GLU A 34 16.13 51.16 -13.12
N PRO A 35 15.05 50.93 -13.90
CA PRO A 35 14.63 49.59 -14.31
C PRO A 35 15.56 49.01 -15.38
N VAL A 36 16.51 48.16 -14.97
CA VAL A 36 17.28 47.31 -15.89
C VAL A 36 16.45 46.09 -16.27
N ALA A 37 16.24 45.90 -17.57
CA ALA A 37 15.52 44.78 -18.15
C ALA A 37 16.14 43.42 -17.78
N PRO A 38 15.33 42.36 -17.58
CA PRO A 38 15.84 41.03 -17.26
C PRO A 38 16.62 40.42 -18.43
N PRO A 39 17.80 39.81 -18.18
CA PRO A 39 18.54 39.12 -19.23
C PRO A 39 17.79 37.87 -19.68
N SER A 40 17.69 37.71 -21.00
CA SER A 40 17.06 36.56 -21.66
C SER A 40 17.70 35.23 -21.24
N PRO A 41 16.92 34.18 -20.97
CA PRO A 41 17.46 32.86 -20.66
C PRO A 41 18.15 32.29 -21.91
N LYS A 42 19.46 32.03 -21.79
CA LYS A 42 20.24 31.32 -22.81
C LYS A 42 19.64 29.93 -23.03
N SER A 43 19.25 29.68 -24.27
CA SER A 43 18.73 28.39 -24.73
C SER A 43 19.77 27.28 -24.51
N PRO A 44 19.40 26.15 -23.87
CA PRO A 44 20.29 25.00 -23.78
C PRO A 44 20.46 24.37 -25.17
N SER A 45 21.73 24.27 -25.56
CA SER A 45 22.20 23.67 -26.80
C SER A 45 21.72 22.23 -26.96
N LYS A 46 21.18 21.92 -28.14
CA LYS A 46 20.71 20.59 -28.54
C LYS A 46 21.91 19.64 -28.65
N ARG A 47 22.13 18.81 -27.63
CA ARG A 47 23.01 17.65 -27.74
C ARG A 47 22.16 16.44 -28.15
N SER A 48 22.11 16.20 -29.45
CA SER A 48 21.53 15.02 -30.08
C SER A 48 22.30 13.77 -29.65
N VAL A 49 21.67 12.91 -28.85
CA VAL A 49 22.16 11.58 -28.50
C VAL A 49 21.57 10.60 -29.50
N GLN A 50 22.40 10.08 -30.40
CA GLN A 50 22.08 8.90 -31.21
C GLN A 50 21.98 7.69 -30.27
N ILE A 51 20.80 7.09 -30.18
CA ILE A 51 20.58 5.83 -29.49
C ILE A 51 20.67 4.74 -30.55
N SER A 52 21.73 3.95 -30.46
CA SER A 52 21.92 2.74 -31.26
C SER A 52 20.91 1.67 -30.86
N GLU A 53 20.28 1.10 -31.88
CA GLU A 53 19.32 0.01 -31.88
C GLU A 53 19.92 -1.29 -31.31
N PRO A 54 19.25 -2.01 -30.39
CA PRO A 54 19.68 -3.35 -29.97
C PRO A 54 19.00 -4.45 -30.81
N PRO A 55 19.72 -5.56 -31.08
CA PRO A 55 19.25 -6.60 -31.99
C PRO A 55 18.20 -7.50 -31.35
N GLU A 56 17.23 -7.85 -32.18
CA GLU A 56 16.17 -8.82 -31.99
C GLU A 56 16.74 -10.22 -31.76
N VAL A 57 16.43 -10.85 -30.61
CA VAL A 57 16.76 -12.25 -30.36
C VAL A 57 15.47 -13.03 -30.14
N ALA A 58 14.98 -13.60 -31.23
CA ALA A 58 13.98 -14.66 -31.23
C ALA A 58 14.57 -15.94 -30.62
N ARG A 59 13.96 -16.49 -29.57
CA ARG A 59 14.12 -17.91 -29.22
C ARG A 59 12.83 -18.55 -28.74
N ALA A 60 12.30 -19.38 -29.62
CA ALA A 60 11.35 -20.44 -29.37
C ALA A 60 11.89 -21.48 -28.35
N ASN A 61 11.00 -22.14 -27.62
CA ASN A 61 11.04 -23.59 -27.34
C ASN A 61 9.71 -24.04 -26.70
N LYS A 62 8.88 -24.78 -27.44
CA LYS A 62 8.81 -26.26 -27.56
C LYS A 62 8.30 -26.97 -26.29
N GLY A 63 7.05 -27.41 -26.40
CA GLY A 63 6.31 -28.12 -25.36
C GLY A 63 6.77 -29.54 -25.10
N LYS A 64 6.21 -30.11 -24.02
CA LYS A 64 6.35 -31.52 -23.68
C LYS A 64 5.08 -32.01 -22.97
N ARG A 65 4.08 -32.39 -23.78
CA ARG A 65 2.94 -33.22 -23.35
C ARG A 65 3.48 -34.62 -22.99
N ARG A 66 3.29 -35.06 -21.75
CA ARG A 66 3.40 -36.48 -21.38
C ARG A 66 1.98 -37.03 -21.26
N LYS A 67 1.66 -37.96 -22.16
CA LYS A 67 0.50 -38.86 -22.12
C LYS A 67 1.02 -40.17 -21.53
N THR A 68 0.44 -40.61 -20.41
CA THR A 68 0.72 -41.93 -19.83
C THR A 68 -0.61 -42.56 -19.44
N GLU A 69 -1.10 -43.44 -20.30
CA GLU A 69 -2.04 -44.51 -19.93
C GLU A 69 -1.26 -45.71 -19.38
N PRO A 70 -1.87 -46.49 -18.48
CA PRO A 70 -1.58 -47.91 -18.41
C PRO A 70 -2.83 -48.80 -18.70
N PRO A 71 -2.60 -50.05 -19.16
CA PRO A 71 -3.63 -50.96 -19.64
C PRO A 71 -4.30 -51.80 -18.55
N ALA A 72 -5.38 -52.44 -19.00
CA ALA A 72 -6.36 -53.23 -18.26
C ALA A 72 -5.93 -54.66 -17.89
N ALA A 73 -6.72 -55.19 -16.95
CA ALA A 73 -7.22 -56.56 -16.82
C ALA A 73 -6.28 -57.68 -16.31
N GLY A 74 -6.66 -58.21 -15.14
CA GLY A 74 -6.23 -59.50 -14.61
C GLY A 74 -7.10 -59.87 -13.40
N SER A 75 -8.21 -60.57 -13.65
CA SER A 75 -9.12 -61.08 -12.61
C SER A 75 -8.58 -62.39 -12.02
N ALA A 76 -8.49 -62.46 -10.69
CA ALA A 76 -8.18 -63.69 -9.93
C ALA A 76 -9.26 -63.94 -8.85
N PRO A 77 -9.53 -65.21 -8.49
CA PRO A 77 -10.67 -65.60 -7.66
C PRO A 77 -10.46 -65.31 -6.17
N ALA A 78 -11.54 -64.87 -5.53
CA ALA A 78 -11.61 -64.39 -4.16
C ALA A 78 -11.51 -65.51 -3.13
N VAL A 79 -10.54 -65.39 -2.22
CA VAL A 79 -10.46 -66.14 -0.96
C VAL A 79 -11.15 -65.29 0.13
N PRO A 80 -12.05 -65.84 0.96
CA PRO A 80 -12.72 -65.07 2.00
C PRO A 80 -11.73 -64.66 3.11
N GLN A 81 -11.26 -63.42 3.05
CA GLN A 81 -10.43 -62.81 4.09
C GLN A 81 -11.32 -62.44 5.29
N ALA A 82 -11.01 -63.00 6.45
CA ALA A 82 -11.60 -62.61 7.72
C ALA A 82 -11.36 -61.11 7.97
N SER A 83 -12.45 -60.35 8.10
CA SER A 83 -12.46 -58.90 8.28
C SER A 83 -11.85 -58.52 9.63
N LEU A 84 -10.61 -58.03 9.61
CA LEU A 84 -10.01 -57.36 10.76
C LEU A 84 -10.71 -56.01 10.99
N PRO A 85 -10.95 -55.61 12.26
CA PRO A 85 -11.57 -54.34 12.59
C PRO A 85 -10.68 -53.17 12.11
N SER A 86 -11.30 -52.21 11.42
CA SER A 86 -10.63 -51.03 10.88
C SER A 86 -9.85 -50.28 11.96
N PRO A 87 -8.59 -49.87 11.71
CA PRO A 87 -7.85 -49.04 12.65
C PRO A 87 -8.57 -47.70 12.87
N PRO A 88 -8.54 -47.16 14.10
CA PRO A 88 -9.18 -45.88 14.40
C PRO A 88 -8.58 -44.77 13.53
N PRO A 89 -9.40 -43.79 13.08
CA PRO A 89 -8.91 -42.71 12.23
C PRO A 89 -7.79 -41.96 12.97
N SER A 90 -6.59 -41.95 12.38
CA SER A 90 -5.46 -41.21 12.94
C SER A 90 -5.87 -39.76 13.19
N PRO A 91 -5.50 -39.18 14.34
CA PRO A 91 -5.84 -37.79 14.64
C PRO A 91 -5.26 -36.93 13.52
N ARG A 92 -6.16 -36.34 12.72
CA ARG A 92 -5.77 -35.36 11.71
C ARG A 92 -5.13 -34.21 12.47
N ILE A 93 -3.81 -34.11 12.38
CA ILE A 93 -3.07 -32.95 12.85
C ILE A 93 -3.56 -31.79 11.99
N THR A 94 -4.61 -31.12 12.45
CA THR A 94 -5.03 -29.85 11.89
C THR A 94 -3.91 -28.89 12.23
N PHE A 95 -3.00 -28.66 11.28
CA PHE A 95 -2.07 -27.55 11.33
C PHE A 95 -2.92 -26.28 11.43
N ARG A 96 -3.14 -25.79 12.65
CA ARG A 96 -3.68 -24.44 12.86
C ARG A 96 -2.65 -23.51 12.24
N PRO A 97 -2.96 -22.81 11.14
CA PRO A 97 -2.05 -21.82 10.59
C PRO A 97 -1.73 -20.83 11.72
N ARG A 98 -0.45 -20.54 11.95
CA ARG A 98 -0.09 -19.44 12.83
C ARG A 98 -0.86 -18.21 12.33
N PRO A 99 -1.51 -17.44 13.21
CA PRO A 99 -2.19 -16.23 12.79
C PRO A 99 -1.15 -15.35 12.12
N ALA A 100 -1.33 -15.11 10.83
CA ALA A 100 -0.48 -14.16 10.12
C ALA A 100 -0.61 -12.80 10.82
N ASN A 101 0.47 -12.05 10.88
CA ASN A 101 0.45 -10.71 11.48
C ASN A 101 -0.35 -9.78 10.55
N ARG A 102 -1.68 -9.81 10.72
CA ARG A 102 -2.68 -9.00 10.02
C ARG A 102 -2.89 -7.69 10.77
N CYS A 103 -2.89 -6.59 10.06
CA CYS A 103 -3.16 -5.25 10.59
C CYS A 103 -4.04 -4.48 9.61
N SER A 104 -4.96 -3.65 10.11
CA SER A 104 -5.90 -2.89 9.29
C SER A 104 -6.11 -1.49 9.85
N SER A 105 -6.56 -0.55 9.00
CA SER A 105 -6.90 0.82 9.38
C SER A 105 -8.06 0.91 10.38
N GLY A 106 -8.88 -0.14 10.48
CA GLY A 106 -10.05 -0.23 11.35
C GLY A 106 -11.23 -0.90 10.63
N GLY A 107 -12.38 -0.99 11.29
CA GLY A 107 -13.60 -1.56 10.70
C GLY A 107 -14.42 -0.58 9.85
N SER A 108 -14.09 0.72 9.88
CA SER A 108 -14.82 1.77 9.20
C SER A 108 -13.91 2.52 8.22
N PRO A 109 -14.42 2.96 7.05
CA PRO A 109 -13.70 3.86 6.16
C PRO A 109 -13.30 5.16 6.84
N ILE A 110 -12.07 5.62 6.60
CA ILE A 110 -11.52 6.82 7.22
C ILE A 110 -11.17 7.82 6.13
N SER A 111 -11.56 9.08 6.31
CA SER A 111 -11.19 10.19 5.44
C SER A 111 -10.25 11.14 6.17
N HIS A 112 -9.34 11.80 5.44
CA HIS A 112 -8.51 12.83 6.05
C HIS A 112 -9.35 14.05 6.43
N PRO A 113 -9.15 14.65 7.62
CA PRO A 113 -9.87 15.86 8.02
C PRO A 113 -9.47 17.08 7.17
N GLU A 114 -8.33 17.00 6.48
CA GLU A 114 -7.84 18.01 5.53
C GLU A 114 -8.57 17.96 4.18
N LEU A 115 -9.39 16.93 3.92
CA LEU A 115 -10.24 16.90 2.74
C LEU A 115 -11.34 17.94 2.93
N GLY A 116 -11.39 18.91 2.02
CA GLY A 116 -12.45 19.91 1.99
C GLY A 116 -13.76 19.35 1.45
N GLU A 117 -14.59 20.23 0.89
CA GLU A 117 -15.86 19.84 0.30
C GLU A 117 -15.66 18.94 -0.93
N ILE A 118 -16.26 17.75 -0.88
CA ILE A 118 -16.24 16.79 -1.98
C ILE A 118 -17.27 17.24 -3.03
N PHE A 119 -16.79 17.67 -4.19
CA PHE A 119 -17.64 18.10 -5.31
C PHE A 119 -18.23 16.91 -6.08
N ARG A 120 -17.44 15.86 -6.29
CA ARG A 120 -17.87 14.66 -7.03
C ARG A 120 -17.18 13.39 -6.56
N ARG A 121 -17.89 12.26 -6.58
CA ARG A 121 -17.33 10.91 -6.37
C ARG A 121 -17.30 10.15 -7.70
N TYR A 122 -16.21 9.42 -7.96
CA TYR A 122 -16.00 8.60 -9.16
C TYR A 122 -15.96 7.09 -8.86
N GLY A 123 -16.50 6.69 -7.71
CA GLY A 123 -16.55 5.30 -7.26
C GLY A 123 -15.26 4.82 -6.62
N THR A 124 -15.28 3.54 -6.25
CA THR A 124 -14.19 2.89 -5.50
C THR A 124 -13.03 2.51 -6.42
N VAL A 125 -11.82 2.72 -5.93
CA VAL A 125 -10.54 2.25 -6.47
C VAL A 125 -9.91 1.27 -5.48
N TYR A 126 -9.20 0.27 -6.00
CA TYR A 126 -8.64 -0.82 -5.22
C TYR A 126 -7.27 -1.20 -5.74
N VAL A 127 -6.35 -1.50 -4.82
CA VAL A 127 -5.01 -1.98 -5.09
C VAL A 127 -4.74 -3.19 -4.21
N ASN A 128 -4.24 -4.28 -4.82
CA ASN A 128 -3.70 -5.44 -4.13
C ASN A 128 -2.24 -5.59 -4.55
N GLU A 129 -1.32 -5.37 -3.63
CA GLU A 129 0.11 -5.42 -3.92
C GLU A 129 0.81 -6.40 -2.98
N THR A 130 1.79 -7.12 -3.51
CA THR A 130 2.66 -7.99 -2.72
C THR A 130 4.09 -7.47 -2.77
N PHE A 131 4.64 -7.18 -1.60
CA PHE A 131 6.03 -6.76 -1.42
C PHE A 131 6.86 -7.89 -0.84
N GLU A 132 8.03 -8.09 -1.41
CA GLU A 132 9.08 -8.89 -0.80
C GLU A 132 10.09 -7.94 -0.14
N CYS A 133 10.31 -8.11 1.15
CA CYS A 133 11.21 -7.28 1.94
C CYS A 133 12.29 -8.13 2.61
N THR A 134 13.48 -7.56 2.84
CA THR A 134 14.52 -8.14 3.69
C THR A 134 14.78 -7.28 4.92
N ASP A 135 15.22 -7.95 5.98
CA ASP A 135 15.73 -7.43 7.26
C ASP A 135 14.69 -6.72 8.15
N ALA A 136 13.75 -6.00 7.56
CA ALA A 136 12.69 -5.30 8.28
C ALA A 136 11.45 -5.06 7.40
N VAL A 137 10.38 -4.55 8.03
CA VAL A 137 9.14 -4.15 7.36
C VAL A 137 8.70 -2.82 7.95
N ASP A 138 8.68 -1.79 7.11
CA ASP A 138 8.10 -0.48 7.40
C ASP A 138 6.74 -0.36 6.70
N PRO A 139 5.63 -0.61 7.43
CA PRO A 139 4.29 -0.60 6.86
C PRO A 139 3.90 0.77 6.31
N VAL A 140 4.40 1.86 6.90
CA VAL A 140 4.05 3.22 6.47
C VAL A 140 4.56 3.45 5.06
N ARG A 141 5.82 3.09 4.80
CA ARG A 141 6.40 3.19 3.46
C ARG A 141 5.67 2.33 2.43
N LEU A 142 5.29 1.10 2.78
CA LEU A 142 4.55 0.20 1.87
C LEU A 142 3.13 0.73 1.56
N LEU A 143 2.42 1.22 2.57
CA LEU A 143 1.11 1.86 2.40
C LEU A 143 1.21 3.14 1.57
N THR A 144 2.25 3.96 1.75
CA THR A 144 2.48 5.15 0.93
C THR A 144 2.71 4.78 -0.54
N LEU A 145 3.47 3.72 -0.83
CA LEU A 145 3.67 3.24 -2.20
C LEU A 145 2.36 2.75 -2.83
N SER A 146 1.59 1.94 -2.09
CA SER A 146 0.30 1.42 -2.54
C SER A 146 -0.71 2.55 -2.78
N ARG A 147 -0.74 3.55 -1.88
CA ARG A 147 -1.61 4.73 -2.00
C ARG A 147 -1.27 5.59 -3.22
N LYS A 148 0.01 5.68 -3.61
CA LYS A 148 0.41 6.38 -4.84
C LYS A 148 -0.19 5.71 -6.09
N THR A 149 -0.18 4.38 -6.15
CA THR A 149 -0.87 3.62 -7.22
C THR A 149 -2.36 3.96 -7.22
N LEU A 150 -2.99 3.91 -6.04
CA LEU A 150 -4.42 4.15 -5.87
C LEU A 150 -4.83 5.59 -6.24
N LEU A 151 -4.00 6.58 -5.93
CA LEU A 151 -4.19 7.98 -6.35
C LEU A 151 -4.01 8.17 -7.86
N SER A 152 -3.09 7.43 -8.49
CA SER A 152 -2.95 7.42 -9.94
C SER A 152 -4.23 6.90 -10.62
N ASP A 153 -4.82 5.82 -10.09
CA ASP A 153 -6.08 5.28 -10.59
C ASP A 153 -7.25 6.24 -10.37
N ALA A 154 -7.30 6.93 -9.22
CA ALA A 154 -8.28 7.97 -8.96
C ALA A 154 -8.18 9.12 -9.96
N ARG A 155 -6.95 9.54 -10.32
CA ARG A 155 -6.69 10.56 -11.35
C ARG A 155 -7.13 10.11 -12.74
N ALA A 156 -6.89 8.85 -13.09
CA ALA A 156 -7.38 8.28 -14.35
C ALA A 156 -8.92 8.32 -14.46
N ARG A 157 -9.63 8.37 -13.33
CA ARG A 157 -11.10 8.51 -13.26
C ARG A 157 -11.59 9.96 -13.17
N GLY A 158 -10.69 10.94 -13.18
CA GLY A 158 -11.01 12.37 -13.03
C GLY A 158 -11.08 12.87 -11.58
N GLY A 159 -10.71 12.04 -10.60
CA GLY A 159 -10.52 12.44 -9.21
C GLY A 159 -9.19 13.14 -8.98
N ASN A 160 -9.10 13.96 -7.92
CA ASN A 160 -7.85 14.59 -7.49
C ASN A 160 -7.40 14.16 -6.09
N ALA A 161 -8.24 13.45 -5.35
CA ALA A 161 -7.94 12.94 -4.02
C ALA A 161 -8.67 11.61 -3.73
N LEU A 162 -8.32 11.03 -2.59
CA LEU A 162 -8.89 9.82 -2.05
C LEU A 162 -9.71 10.13 -0.79
N ALA A 163 -10.88 9.53 -0.67
CA ALA A 163 -11.74 9.58 0.51
C ALA A 163 -12.15 8.16 0.91
N ASP A 164 -12.66 7.99 2.13
CA ASP A 164 -13.16 6.70 2.64
C ASP A 164 -12.11 5.58 2.47
N GLU A 165 -10.86 5.90 2.83
CA GLU A 165 -9.70 5.03 2.71
C GLU A 165 -9.80 3.89 3.74
N VAL A 166 -9.57 2.65 3.28
CA VAL A 166 -9.44 1.45 4.11
C VAL A 166 -8.25 0.65 3.60
N TRP A 167 -7.36 0.27 4.51
CA TRP A 167 -6.26 -0.61 4.19
C TRP A 167 -6.17 -1.78 5.16
N GLU A 168 -5.61 -2.86 4.65
CA GLU A 168 -5.23 -4.04 5.38
C GLU A 168 -3.89 -4.53 4.85
N TYR A 169 -3.03 -5.01 5.73
CA TYR A 169 -1.86 -5.75 5.32
C TYR A 169 -1.60 -6.97 6.17
N THR A 170 -0.95 -7.96 5.56
CA THR A 170 -0.55 -9.20 6.21
C THR A 170 0.93 -9.44 6.00
N VAL A 171 1.67 -9.64 7.09
CA VAL A 171 3.10 -9.96 7.05
C VAL A 171 3.32 -11.46 7.27
N SER A 172 4.05 -12.08 6.35
CA SER A 172 4.48 -13.47 6.41
C SER A 172 6.00 -13.55 6.41
N LYS A 173 6.60 -14.34 7.30
CA LYS A 173 8.06 -14.54 7.32
C LYS A 173 8.47 -15.55 6.25
N ARG A 174 9.52 -15.23 5.48
CA ARG A 174 10.13 -16.08 4.44
C ARG A 174 11.62 -16.27 4.73
N GLY A 175 12.03 -17.48 5.11
CA GLY A 175 13.43 -17.78 5.40
C GLY A 175 13.96 -17.08 6.67
N LYS A 176 15.27 -16.78 6.69
CA LYS A 176 15.92 -16.18 7.87
C LYS A 176 15.54 -14.70 8.05
N ASN A 177 15.70 -13.90 6.99
CA ASN A 177 15.54 -12.44 7.01
C ASN A 177 14.50 -11.91 6.00
N GLY A 178 13.82 -12.78 5.26
CA GLY A 178 12.84 -12.37 4.26
C GLY A 178 11.45 -12.22 4.86
N TYR A 179 10.68 -11.30 4.29
CA TYR A 179 9.29 -11.04 4.61
C TYR A 179 8.49 -10.87 3.33
N THR A 180 7.29 -11.43 3.30
CA THR A 180 6.30 -11.18 2.25
C THR A 180 5.16 -10.39 2.88
N VAL A 181 4.90 -9.21 2.36
CA VAL A 181 3.84 -8.31 2.85
C VAL A 181 2.80 -8.19 1.76
N LYS A 182 1.58 -8.61 2.05
CA LYS A 182 0.43 -8.38 1.17
C LYS A 182 -0.32 -7.16 1.66
N VAL A 183 -0.58 -6.21 0.78
CA VAL A 183 -1.30 -4.97 1.07
C VAL A 183 -2.57 -4.95 0.22
N GLU A 184 -3.70 -4.78 0.87
CA GLU A 184 -4.99 -4.52 0.25
C GLU A 184 -5.42 -3.11 0.64
N TYR A 185 -5.59 -2.24 -0.36
CA TYR A 185 -5.95 -0.85 -0.14
C TYR A 185 -7.17 -0.51 -1.01
N THR A 186 -8.23 -0.02 -0.39
CA THR A 186 -9.42 0.53 -1.05
C THR A 186 -9.60 2.00 -0.69
N ALA A 187 -10.14 2.79 -1.62
CA ALA A 187 -10.65 4.13 -1.32
C ALA A 187 -11.71 4.54 -2.35
N THR A 188 -12.41 5.64 -2.10
CA THR A 188 -13.28 6.31 -3.05
C THR A 188 -12.50 7.42 -3.77
N ALA A 189 -12.48 7.40 -5.10
CA ALA A 189 -11.92 8.47 -5.90
C ALA A 189 -12.85 9.69 -5.86
N VAL A 190 -12.32 10.86 -5.49
CA VAL A 190 -13.11 12.10 -5.35
C VAL A 190 -12.47 13.28 -6.07
N LEU A 191 -13.31 14.21 -6.51
CA LEU A 191 -12.92 15.56 -6.92
C LEU A 191 -13.28 16.54 -5.81
N MET A 192 -12.29 17.23 -5.28
CA MET A 192 -12.48 18.38 -4.40
C MET A 192 -12.47 19.68 -5.22
N LYS A 193 -13.25 20.67 -4.78
CA LYS A 193 -13.31 22.01 -5.38
C LYS A 193 -12.81 23.04 -4.37
N GLY A 194 -11.79 23.81 -4.75
CA GLY A 194 -11.23 24.87 -3.91
C GLY A 194 -9.78 25.15 -4.29
N GLU A 195 -9.39 26.42 -4.23
CA GLU A 195 -8.01 26.83 -4.48
C GLU A 195 -7.11 26.35 -3.33
N GLY A 196 -6.02 25.65 -3.66
CA GLY A 196 -5.07 25.12 -2.67
C GLY A 196 -5.45 23.80 -1.99
N ILE A 197 -6.65 23.25 -2.25
CA ILE A 197 -7.04 21.94 -1.67
C ILE A 197 -6.39 20.82 -2.48
N THR A 198 -5.44 20.13 -1.86
CA THR A 198 -4.72 19.01 -2.48
C THR A 198 -4.81 17.77 -1.62
N ASP A 199 -4.69 16.61 -2.26
CA ASP A 199 -4.59 15.33 -1.55
C ASP A 199 -3.40 15.37 -0.57
N PRO A 200 -3.57 14.94 0.69
CA PRO A 200 -2.53 15.05 1.73
C PRO A 200 -1.34 14.10 1.51
N GLN A 201 -1.35 13.26 0.48
CA GLN A 201 -0.31 12.32 0.08
C GLN A 201 0.21 11.39 1.19
N LYS A 202 -0.57 11.21 2.25
CA LYS A 202 -0.25 10.38 3.41
C LYS A 202 -1.36 9.35 3.60
N PRO A 203 -1.07 8.09 3.95
CA PRO A 203 -2.11 7.12 4.29
C PRO A 203 -2.95 7.55 5.50
N VAL A 204 -4.19 7.08 5.58
CA VAL A 204 -4.98 7.18 6.82
C VAL A 204 -4.43 6.24 7.90
N ALA A 205 -4.72 6.52 9.17
CA ALA A 205 -4.40 5.65 10.31
C ALA A 205 -2.92 5.22 10.42
N ILE A 206 -1.98 6.09 10.03
CA ILE A 206 -0.52 5.82 10.07
C ILE A 206 -0.05 5.35 11.44
N GLU A 207 -0.60 5.91 12.52
CA GLU A 207 -0.21 5.54 13.89
C GLU A 207 -0.50 4.06 14.17
N ILE A 208 -1.61 3.52 13.65
CA ILE A 208 -1.92 2.08 13.77
C ILE A 208 -0.89 1.26 12.99
N ALA A 209 -0.56 1.68 11.76
CA ALA A 209 0.42 0.99 10.92
C ALA A 209 1.81 0.91 11.57
N LYS A 210 2.26 1.99 12.24
CA LYS A 210 3.55 2.05 12.94
C LYS A 210 3.67 1.02 14.06
N THR A 211 2.59 0.73 14.79
CA THR A 211 2.63 -0.20 15.95
C THR A 211 2.93 -1.66 15.59
N LYS A 212 2.81 -2.03 14.32
CA LYS A 212 2.94 -3.42 13.84
C LYS A 212 4.11 -3.62 12.86
N GLY A 213 4.98 -2.62 12.72
CA GLY A 213 6.21 -2.72 11.93
C GLY A 213 7.22 -3.68 12.52
N ILE A 214 8.12 -4.18 11.67
CA ILE A 214 9.29 -4.96 12.09
C ILE A 214 10.49 -4.01 12.07
N ASN A 215 11.09 -3.78 13.24
CA ASN A 215 12.19 -2.84 13.41
C ASN A 215 13.41 -3.23 12.57
N GLY A 216 14.08 -2.22 11.99
CA GLY A 216 15.32 -2.37 11.20
C GLY A 216 15.25 -1.58 9.89
N LEU A 217 16.25 -1.76 9.03
CA LEU A 217 16.29 -1.12 7.72
C LEU A 217 15.57 -1.99 6.68
N MET A 218 14.41 -1.54 6.21
CA MET A 218 13.64 -2.28 5.21
C MET A 218 14.25 -2.12 3.82
N THR A 219 14.54 -3.25 3.16
CA THR A 219 14.89 -3.30 1.73
C THR A 219 13.80 -4.04 0.97
N VAL A 220 13.15 -3.38 0.01
CA VAL A 220 12.14 -4.00 -0.86
C VAL A 220 12.87 -4.66 -2.04
N THR A 221 12.82 -5.99 -2.13
CA THR A 221 13.46 -6.78 -3.20
C THR A 221 12.55 -6.98 -4.41
N SER A 222 11.24 -7.02 -4.20
CA SER A 222 10.27 -7.17 -5.29
C SER A 222 8.92 -6.51 -4.93
N ARG A 223 8.19 -6.10 -5.95
CA ARG A 223 6.81 -5.58 -5.88
C ARG A 223 6.00 -6.21 -7.02
N HIS A 224 4.85 -6.78 -6.68
CA HIS A 224 3.93 -7.45 -7.59
C HIS A 224 2.53 -6.89 -7.46
#